data_AF-A0AA35WUB0-F1
#
_entry.id   AF-A0AA35WUB0-F1
#
_cell.length_a   1.000
_cell.length_b   1.000
_cell.length_c   1.000
_cell.angle_alpha   90.00
_cell.angle_beta   90.00
_cell.angle_gamma   90.00
#
_symmetry.space_group_name_H-M   'P 1'
#
loop_
_entity.id
_entity.type
_entity.pdbx_description
1 polymer ?
#
loop_
_entity_poly.entity_id
_entity_poly.type
_entity_poly.pdbx_seq_one_letter_code
_entity_poly.pdbx_strand_id
1 'polypeptide(L)'
;MNTRSHDMEMVVAARQVEEVTKALFHTILLHRTTGKYEYSSRHSGTFSVGVVGMEDVDLSTLDFTYVSSSPPLPSSPLPSPSSPLLSPPLPLPSSPLLSPPLLSSLHMSLSFVYPDPALRRGKGSGDY
;
A
#
# COMPACT_ATOMS: atom_id res chain seq x y z
N MET A 1 17.44 -14.98 -2.47
CA MET A 1 16.89 -13.75 -3.06
C MET A 1 17.06 -12.66 -2.02
N ASN A 2 17.89 -11.63 -2.28
CA ASN A 2 18.16 -10.60 -1.27
C ASN A 2 17.03 -9.58 -1.24
N THR A 3 16.54 -9.26 -0.04
CA THR A 3 15.56 -8.18 0.16
C THR A 3 16.24 -6.84 -0.09
N ARG A 4 15.58 -5.96 -0.84
CA ARG A 4 15.98 -4.56 -1.01
C ARG A 4 14.95 -3.67 -0.30
N SER A 5 15.44 -2.76 0.54
CA SER A 5 14.63 -1.80 1.28
C SER A 5 14.99 -0.38 0.84
N HIS A 6 13.99 0.50 0.80
CA HIS A 6 14.15 1.92 0.50
C HIS A 6 13.34 2.73 1.52
N ASP A 7 14.03 3.61 2.24
CA ASP A 7 13.42 4.50 3.22
C ASP A 7 13.27 5.90 2.61
N MET A 8 12.10 6.51 2.80
CA MET A 8 11.79 7.86 2.32
C MET A 8 11.15 8.66 3.45
N GLU A 9 11.65 9.87 3.68
CA GLU A 9 11.09 10.81 4.66
C GLU A 9 10.41 11.97 3.95
N MET A 10 9.20 12.32 4.39
CA MET A 10 8.41 13.40 3.80
C MET A 10 7.78 14.23 4.92
N VAL A 11 7.82 15.56 4.77
CA VAL A 11 7.17 16.51 5.69
C VAL A 11 5.98 17.12 4.97
N VAL A 12 4.77 16.77 5.42
CA VAL A 12 3.51 17.19 4.81
C VAL A 12 2.52 17.64 5.87
N ALA A 13 1.56 18.49 5.49
CA ALA A 13 0.47 18.85 6.40
C ALA A 13 -0.43 17.63 6.66
N ALA A 14 -1.04 17.54 7.84
CA ALA A 14 -1.90 16.41 8.22
C ALA A 14 -3.01 16.10 7.19
N ARG A 15 -3.57 17.16 6.57
CA ARG A 15 -4.60 17.05 5.51
C ARG A 15 -4.10 16.46 4.19
N GLN A 16 -2.79 16.49 3.94
CA GLN A 16 -2.14 16.03 2.70
C GLN A 16 -1.63 14.59 2.81
N VAL A 17 -1.55 14.04 4.03
CA VAL A 17 -0.96 12.71 4.29
C VAL A 17 -1.64 11.64 3.44
N GLU A 18 -2.98 11.65 3.38
CA GLU A 18 -3.72 10.62 2.64
C GLU A 18 -3.47 10.70 1.13
N GLU A 19 -3.50 11.91 0.57
CA GLU A 19 -3.30 12.15 -0.86
C GLU A 19 -1.86 11.81 -1.30
N VAL A 20 -0.85 12.24 -0.53
CA VAL A 20 0.56 11.94 -0.81
C VAL A 20 0.86 10.46 -0.69
N THR A 21 0.29 9.80 0.32
CA THR A 21 0.43 8.35 0.51
C THR A 21 -0.17 7.57 -0.66
N LYS A 22 -1.36 7.97 -1.12
CA LYS A 22 -2.00 7.39 -2.31
C LYS A 22 -1.11 7.56 -3.54
N ALA A 23 -0.65 8.78 -3.80
CA ALA A 23 0.20 9.09 -4.95
C ALA A 23 1.49 8.26 -4.94
N LEU A 24 2.15 8.13 -3.78
CA LEU A 24 3.37 7.35 -3.62
C LEU A 24 3.12 5.85 -3.88
N PHE A 25 2.10 5.26 -3.25
CA PHE A 25 1.80 3.85 -3.44
C PHE A 25 1.34 3.53 -4.85
N HIS A 26 0.51 4.36 -5.47
CA HIS A 26 0.11 4.16 -6.85
C HIS A 26 1.33 4.20 -7.78
N THR A 27 2.25 5.14 -7.58
CA THR A 27 3.49 5.20 -8.37
C THR A 27 4.36 3.95 -8.19
N ILE A 28 4.53 3.47 -6.96
CA ILE A 28 5.32 2.25 -6.69
C ILE A 28 4.64 1.02 -7.30
N LEU A 29 3.32 0.90 -7.12
CA LEU A 29 2.52 -0.20 -7.66
C LEU A 29 2.57 -0.19 -9.18
N LEU A 30 2.51 0.97 -9.83
CA LEU A 30 2.60 1.11 -11.28
C LEU A 30 3.85 0.44 -11.87
N HIS A 31 5.00 0.58 -11.20
CA HIS A 31 6.26 -0.01 -11.65
C HIS A 31 6.38 -1.51 -11.29
N ARG A 32 5.46 -2.04 -10.49
CA ARG A 32 5.49 -3.40 -9.94
C ARG A 32 4.31 -4.26 -10.42
N THR A 33 3.26 -3.66 -10.98
CA THR A 33 2.11 -4.35 -11.54
C THR A 33 2.36 -4.68 -13.00
N THR A 34 1.83 -5.83 -13.42
CA THR A 34 1.80 -6.23 -14.82
C THR A 34 0.39 -6.65 -15.16
N GLY A 35 0.06 -6.62 -16.46
CA GLY A 35 -1.25 -7.05 -16.92
C GLY A 35 -1.56 -8.51 -16.56
N LYS A 36 -2.85 -8.85 -16.69
CA LYS A 36 -3.32 -10.21 -16.43
C LYS A 36 -2.66 -11.19 -17.40
N TYR A 37 -2.05 -12.23 -16.85
CA TYR A 37 -1.53 -13.35 -17.63
C TYR A 37 -2.66 -14.31 -17.94
N GLU A 38 -2.85 -14.62 -19.22
CA GLU A 38 -3.77 -15.66 -19.67
C GLU A 38 -2.95 -16.78 -20.33
N TYR A 39 -3.00 -17.95 -19.69
CA TYR A 39 -2.27 -19.13 -20.12
C TYR A 39 -3.17 -19.97 -21.03
N SER A 40 -2.72 -20.18 -22.26
CA SER A 40 -3.48 -21.00 -23.21
C SER A 40 -3.30 -22.48 -22.88
N SER A 41 -4.39 -23.14 -22.46
CA SER A 41 -4.41 -24.59 -22.12
C SER A 41 -3.97 -25.49 -23.29
N ARG A 42 -4.10 -25.01 -24.53
CA ARG A 42 -3.84 -25.76 -25.76
C ARG A 42 -2.38 -25.75 -26.22
N HIS A 43 -1.58 -24.77 -25.76
CA HIS A 43 -0.18 -24.60 -26.16
C HIS A 43 0.65 -24.38 -24.90
N SER A 44 1.27 -25.46 -24.42
CA SER A 44 2.14 -25.42 -23.24
C SER A 44 3.29 -24.45 -23.45
N GLY A 45 3.31 -23.36 -22.68
CA GLY A 45 4.38 -22.36 -22.69
C GLY A 45 4.04 -21.03 -23.35
N THR A 46 2.87 -20.88 -23.99
CA THR A 46 2.42 -19.58 -24.51
C THR A 46 1.46 -18.89 -23.53
N PHE A 47 1.72 -17.62 -23.24
CA PHE A 47 0.84 -16.77 -22.45
C PHE A 47 0.63 -15.44 -23.18
N SER A 48 -0.57 -14.85 -23.02
CA SER A 48 -0.82 -13.45 -23.37
C SER A 48 -0.77 -12.61 -22.10
N VAL A 49 -0.32 -11.37 -22.25
CA VAL A 49 -0.30 -10.36 -21.18
C VAL A 49 -1.29 -9.28 -21.56
N GLY A 50 -2.29 -9.05 -20.71
CA GLY A 50 -3.25 -7.95 -20.88
C GLY A 50 -2.58 -6.58 -20.75
N VAL A 51 -3.23 -5.55 -21.26
CA VAL A 51 -2.78 -4.16 -21.08
C VAL A 51 -3.29 -3.64 -19.73
N VAL A 52 -2.45 -2.90 -19.00
CA VAL A 52 -2.84 -2.19 -17.78
C VAL A 52 -3.33 -0.79 -18.19
N GLY A 53 -4.54 -0.43 -17.79
CA GLY A 53 -5.06 0.92 -18.01
C GLY A 53 -4.36 1.92 -17.09
N MET A 54 -4.06 3.11 -17.60
CA MET A 54 -3.38 4.17 -16.86
C MET A 54 -4.27 5.41 -16.88
N GLU A 55 -4.35 6.10 -15.75
CA GLU A 55 -5.12 7.35 -15.62
C GLU A 55 -4.30 8.38 -14.83
N ASP A 56 -4.39 9.64 -15.26
CA ASP A 56 -3.81 10.77 -14.53
C ASP A 56 -4.78 11.20 -13.43
N VAL A 57 -4.29 11.29 -12.20
CA VAL A 57 -5.06 11.69 -11.02
C VAL A 57 -4.46 12.96 -10.43
N ASP A 58 -5.24 14.04 -10.46
CA ASP A 58 -4.88 15.33 -9.88
C ASP A 58 -5.17 15.32 -8.37
N LEU A 59 -4.20 15.76 -7.56
CA LEU A 59 -4.38 15.97 -6.14
C LEU A 59 -5.09 17.31 -5.88
N SER A 60 -6.02 17.31 -4.93
CA SER A 60 -6.79 18.52 -4.60
C SER A 60 -6.06 19.44 -3.61
N THR A 61 -5.16 18.87 -2.81
CA THR A 61 -4.45 19.58 -1.74
C THR A 61 -3.02 19.99 -2.10
N LEU A 62 -2.55 19.57 -3.28
CA LEU A 62 -1.21 19.80 -3.81
C LEU A 62 -1.31 19.98 -5.33
N ASP A 63 -0.51 20.89 -5.90
CA ASP A 63 -0.36 21.04 -7.35
C ASP A 63 0.50 19.90 -7.93
N PHE A 64 0.02 18.66 -7.77
CA PHE A 64 0.72 17.45 -8.16
C PHE A 64 -0.25 16.44 -8.77
N THR A 65 0.16 15.84 -9.88
CA THR A 65 -0.60 14.82 -10.61
C THR A 65 0.20 13.52 -10.61
N TYR A 66 -0.44 12.40 -10.29
CA TYR A 66 0.20 11.08 -10.32
C TYR A 66 -0.55 10.13 -11.26
N VAL A 67 0.16 9.10 -11.73
CA VAL A 67 -0.43 8.08 -12.61
C VAL A 67 -0.90 6.89 -11.78
N SER A 68 -2.17 6.53 -11.93
CA SER A 68 -2.79 5.36 -11.29
C SER A 68 -3.01 4.24 -12.32
N SER A 69 -2.92 2.98 -11.86
CA SER A 69 -3.33 1.83 -12.66
C SER A 69 -4.82 1.53 -12.46
N SER A 70 -5.57 1.38 -13.55
CA SER A 70 -6.97 0.96 -13.58
C SER A 70 -7.10 -0.57 -13.69
N PRO A 71 -8.05 -1.24 -13.00
CA PRO A 71 -9.15 -0.68 -12.22
C PRO A 71 -8.68 -0.11 -10.87
N PRO A 72 -9.38 0.89 -10.32
CA PRO A 72 -9.04 1.46 -9.03
C PRO A 72 -8.94 0.33 -8.00
N LEU A 73 -7.86 0.33 -7.21
CA LEU A 73 -7.80 -0.52 -6.01
C LEU A 73 -9.16 -0.38 -5.31
N PRO A 74 -9.82 -1.47 -4.88
CA PRO A 74 -11.05 -1.36 -4.13
C PRO A 74 -10.76 -0.39 -2.98
N SER A 75 -11.46 0.72 -2.97
CA SER A 75 -11.40 1.77 -1.96
C SER A 75 -11.97 1.25 -0.64
N SER A 76 -11.58 0.05 -0.22
CA SER A 76 -11.67 -0.33 1.17
C SER A 76 -10.87 0.70 1.95
N PRO A 77 -11.44 1.27 3.03
CA PRO A 77 -10.76 2.29 3.79
C PRO A 77 -9.38 1.75 4.18
N LEU A 78 -8.32 2.45 3.74
CA LEU A 78 -7.05 2.34 4.43
C LEU A 78 -7.39 2.45 5.92
N PRO A 79 -6.90 1.56 6.79
CA PRO A 79 -7.16 1.67 8.21
C PRO A 79 -6.72 3.06 8.62
N SER A 80 -7.69 3.92 8.95
CA SER A 80 -7.44 5.24 9.47
C SER A 80 -6.51 5.07 10.68
N PRO A 81 -5.39 5.78 10.78
CA PRO A 81 -4.51 5.71 11.96
C PRO A 81 -5.20 6.14 13.26
N SER A 82 -6.46 6.57 13.21
CA SER A 82 -7.31 6.94 14.33
C SER A 82 -8.15 5.78 14.86
N SER A 83 -7.51 4.79 15.46
CA SER A 83 -8.16 4.02 16.54
C SER A 83 -7.32 4.19 17.79
N PRO A 84 -7.66 5.13 18.69
CA PRO A 84 -7.07 5.15 20.02
C PRO A 84 -7.50 3.85 20.71
N LEU A 85 -6.52 3.05 21.14
CA LEU A 85 -6.74 1.99 22.11
C LEU A 85 -7.37 2.64 23.35
N LEU A 86 -8.65 2.38 23.54
CA LEU A 86 -9.43 2.79 24.71
C LEU A 86 -8.91 2.03 25.93
N SER A 87 -7.84 2.54 26.54
CA SER A 87 -7.51 2.23 27.94
C SER A 87 -8.05 3.37 28.83
N PRO A 88 -8.71 3.05 29.96
CA PRO A 88 -9.20 4.07 30.88
C PRO A 88 -8.02 4.77 31.58
N PRO A 89 -8.04 6.11 31.75
CA PRO A 89 -6.95 6.82 32.40
C PRO A 89 -7.02 6.67 33.92
N LEU A 90 -5.91 6.21 34.51
CA LEU A 90 -5.59 6.37 35.93
C LEU A 90 -5.40 7.87 36.26
N PRO A 91 -5.70 8.32 37.48
CA PRO A 91 -5.68 9.74 37.82
C PRO A 91 -4.24 10.30 37.90
N LEU A 92 -4.04 11.42 37.21
CA LEU A 92 -2.81 12.22 37.20
C LEU A 92 -2.53 12.89 38.55
N PRO A 93 -1.26 13.03 38.97
CA PRO A 93 -0.83 14.17 39.78
C PRO A 93 -0.30 15.30 38.88
N SER A 94 -0.75 16.49 39.22
CA SER A 94 -0.47 17.82 38.66
C SER A 94 1.02 18.19 38.59
N SER A 95 1.49 18.61 37.41
CA SER A 95 2.57 19.59 37.26
C SER A 95 2.58 20.22 35.86
N PRO A 96 2.82 21.55 35.72
CA PRO A 96 2.85 22.23 34.43
C PRO A 96 4.30 22.32 33.93
N LEU A 97 4.64 21.52 32.91
CA LEU A 97 5.87 21.73 32.16
C LEU A 97 5.57 21.65 30.66
N LEU A 98 5.77 22.81 30.04
CA LEU A 98 5.81 23.14 28.63
C LEU A 98 6.24 21.93 27.76
N SER A 99 5.28 21.24 27.15
CA SER A 99 5.55 20.18 26.19
C SER A 99 5.93 20.79 24.83
N PRO A 100 6.98 20.28 24.16
CA PRO A 100 7.23 20.64 22.76
C PRO A 100 6.08 20.12 21.88
N PRO A 101 5.83 20.74 20.71
CA PRO A 101 4.79 20.25 19.81
C PRO A 101 5.12 18.81 19.43
N LEU A 102 4.17 17.90 19.67
CA LEU A 102 4.26 16.50 19.27
C LEU A 102 4.42 16.48 17.75
N LEU A 103 5.65 16.28 17.26
CA LEU A 103 5.88 15.93 15.87
C LEU A 103 5.26 14.55 15.67
N SER A 104 4.02 14.52 15.19
CA SER A 104 3.34 13.27 14.84
C SER A 104 4.06 12.66 13.64
N SER A 105 4.99 11.74 13.89
CA SER A 105 5.65 10.96 12.84
C SER A 105 4.79 9.75 12.51
N LEU A 106 4.51 9.57 11.21
CA LEU A 106 3.74 8.43 10.69
C LEU A 106 4.68 7.58 9.83
N HIS A 107 4.80 6.29 10.17
CA HIS A 107 5.62 5.35 9.43
C HIS A 107 4.75 4.35 8.68
N MET A 108 4.92 4.25 7.36
CA MET A 108 4.21 3.30 6.50
C MET A 108 5.21 2.43 5.73
N SER A 109 4.91 1.15 5.60
CA SER A 109 5.77 0.19 4.88
C SER A 109 4.97 -0.60 3.84
N LEU A 110 5.57 -0.81 2.67
CA LEU A 110 5.03 -1.64 1.59
C LEU A 110 6.05 -2.74 1.28
N SER A 111 5.61 -4.00 1.38
CA SER A 111 6.47 -5.16 1.15
C SER A 111 5.89 -6.05 0.04
N PHE A 112 6.77 -6.47 -0.88
CA PHE A 112 6.43 -7.43 -1.94
C PHE A 112 7.03 -8.78 -1.58
N VAL A 113 6.16 -9.75 -1.27
CA VAL A 113 6.56 -11.09 -0.86
C VAL A 113 6.10 -12.10 -1.90
N TYR A 114 7.04 -12.91 -2.39
CA TYR A 114 6.69 -14.05 -3.24
C TYR A 114 6.19 -15.20 -2.37
N PRO A 115 5.00 -15.74 -2.63
CA PRO A 115 4.53 -16.93 -1.93
C PRO A 115 5.48 -18.09 -2.25
N ASP A 116 5.88 -18.83 -1.20
CA ASP A 116 6.72 -20.00 -1.35
C ASP A 116 5.97 -21.07 -2.19
N PRO A 117 6.52 -21.49 -3.34
CA PRO A 117 5.89 -22.52 -4.18
C PRO A 117 5.71 -23.86 -3.45
N ALA A 118 6.44 -24.12 -2.37
CA ALA A 118 6.28 -25.34 -1.56
C ALA A 118 4.94 -25.37 -0.79
N LEU A 119 4.41 -24.21 -0.38
CA LEU A 119 3.15 -24.10 0.37
C LEU A 119 1.89 -24.33 -0.49
N ARG A 120 2.01 -24.35 -1.83
CA ARG A 120 0.90 -24.69 -2.74
C ARG A 120 0.65 -26.18 -2.91
N ARG A 121 1.54 -27.05 -2.43
CA ARG A 121 1.49 -28.50 -2.68
C ARG A 121 0.56 -29.28 -1.73
N GLY A 122 -0.29 -28.59 -0.97
CA GLY A 122 -1.12 -29.17 0.10
C GLY A 122 -2.62 -28.92 -0.02
N LYS A 123 -3.23 -29.06 -1.22
CA LYS A 123 -4.68 -29.29 -1.38
C LYS A 123 -5.00 -29.57 -2.85
N GLY A 124 -4.92 -30.85 -3.22
CA GLY A 124 -5.21 -31.31 -4.57
C GLY A 124 -5.20 -32.83 -4.66
N SER A 125 -5.77 -33.51 -3.66
CA SER A 125 -6.24 -34.89 -3.80
C SER A 125 -7.70 -34.80 -4.18
N GLY A 126 -7.95 -34.68 -5.49
CA GLY A 126 -9.26 -34.87 -6.09
C GLY A 126 -9.07 -35.93 -7.16
N ASP A 127 -9.75 -37.05 -6.96
CA ASP A 127 -9.60 -38.30 -7.67
C ASP A 127 -9.79 -38.13 -9.19
N TYR A 128 -8.99 -38.89 -9.94
CA TYR A 128 -9.14 -39.11 -11.38
C TYR A 128 -10.37 -39.96 -11.69
#